data_AF-A0A949RRZ6-F1
#
_entry.id   AF-A0A949RRZ6-F1
#
_cell.length_a   1.000
_cell.length_b   1.000
_cell.length_c   1.000
_cell.angle_alpha   90.00
_cell.angle_beta   90.00
_cell.angle_gamma   90.00
#
_symmetry.space_group_name_H-M   'P 1'
#
loop_
_entity.id
_entity.type
_entity.pdbx_description
1 polymer ?
#
loop_
_entity_poly.entity_id
_entity_poly.type
_entity_poly.pdbx_seq_one_letter_code
_entity_poly.pdbx_strand_id
1 'polypeptide(L)'
;MIRNVLIAACLAGALPGRMDQAEWKLRELVERPYPELAELAAQVSFSRRQYEQVRKELEEEKKKQAQRLESEEKELLRKISRDRSELERLNRLGSRDDEATAEKRREMHSRILELERQAREKRMERQHGLPVAFDNRLAKLSLVERWPAEKKMVKARIAAGQARQRRFGDVEDIGVRKVGEGQEKDVGKGEEAIKDLKAYGLMPPELTDERVGNYVQGLANDLAKHSDVKVPIKVAILASREINAFALPGGFLYVNTGLIEKAESESELAGVLAHEMAHVAARHGARLMRKATIAGLVYQSAQIAAVIFTGGAVGIGTYYAMQYGFFGLGLALNLTLLGVNREFEAEADQLGVQYCWRAGYDPRGFITFFDKMASEQGYVRSASFFRTHPPFLDRILSTFKEMEFLPPVEKLKVDCCEFQNVKEHLRRIPLKGEKERKENPRLRRLPE
;
A
#
# COMPACT_ATOMS: atom_id res chain seq x y z
N MET A 1 21.69 -13.79 -10.45
CA MET A 1 22.86 -14.51 -9.93
C MET A 1 22.95 -14.48 -8.38
N ILE A 2 21.83 -14.36 -7.66
CA ILE A 2 21.73 -14.48 -6.18
C ILE A 2 20.64 -15.51 -5.85
N ARG A 3 20.64 -16.64 -6.56
CA ARG A 3 19.65 -17.73 -6.38
C ARG A 3 20.30 -19.05 -5.96
N ASN A 4 21.64 -19.11 -5.92
CA ASN A 4 22.40 -20.36 -5.68
C ASN A 4 23.38 -20.32 -4.49
N VAL A 5 23.40 -19.27 -3.67
CA VAL A 5 24.36 -19.18 -2.53
C VAL A 5 23.77 -19.67 -1.20
N LEU A 6 22.46 -19.88 -1.10
CA LEU A 6 21.81 -20.37 0.13
C LEU A 6 21.52 -21.89 0.15
N ILE A 7 21.83 -22.62 -0.92
CA ILE A 7 21.64 -24.08 -0.99
C ILE A 7 22.95 -24.85 -0.69
N ALA A 8 24.12 -24.17 -0.65
CA ALA A 8 25.43 -24.81 -0.51
C ALA A 8 26.03 -24.81 0.91
N ALA A 9 25.25 -24.45 1.94
CA ALA A 9 25.73 -24.47 3.34
C ALA A 9 25.25 -25.70 4.15
N CYS A 10 24.73 -26.74 3.49
CA CYS A 10 24.26 -27.98 4.14
C CYS A 10 25.26 -29.16 4.11
N LEU A 11 26.53 -28.95 3.72
CA LEU A 11 27.53 -30.05 3.67
C LEU A 11 28.82 -29.82 4.47
N ALA A 12 28.89 -28.80 5.32
CA ALA A 12 29.99 -28.66 6.28
C ALA A 12 29.43 -28.36 7.67
N GLY A 13 29.48 -29.35 8.55
CA GLY A 13 29.00 -29.26 9.91
C GLY A 13 29.74 -28.19 10.71
N ALA A 14 29.07 -27.07 10.97
CA ALA A 14 29.33 -26.15 12.07
C ALA A 14 28.14 -25.18 12.20
N LEU A 15 27.07 -25.59 12.90
CA LEU A 15 25.98 -24.69 13.29
C LEU A 15 26.25 -24.14 14.70
N PRO A 16 26.25 -22.81 14.92
CA PRO A 16 26.19 -22.25 16.24
C PRO A 16 24.74 -22.36 16.78
N GLY A 17 24.58 -23.13 17.86
CA GLY A 17 23.34 -23.21 18.65
C GLY A 17 22.27 -24.17 18.10
N ARG A 18 21.92 -25.21 18.89
CA ARG A 18 20.86 -26.17 18.58
C ARG A 18 19.49 -25.47 18.57
N MET A 19 18.99 -25.10 17.38
CA MET A 19 17.58 -24.84 17.15
C MET A 19 16.85 -26.18 16.96
N ASP A 20 15.65 -26.31 17.54
CA ASP A 20 14.83 -27.53 17.43
C ASP A 20 14.27 -27.68 15.99
N GLN A 21 14.15 -28.90 15.46
CA GLN A 21 13.66 -29.18 14.10
C GLN A 21 12.25 -28.60 13.84
N ALA A 22 11.44 -28.44 14.90
CA ALA A 22 10.13 -27.79 14.82
C ALA A 22 10.22 -26.25 14.72
N GLU A 23 11.23 -25.61 15.29
CA GLU A 23 11.46 -24.17 15.18
C GLU A 23 11.89 -23.77 13.77
N TRP A 24 12.71 -24.62 13.13
CA TRP A 24 13.07 -24.48 11.71
C TRP A 24 11.82 -24.46 10.81
N LYS A 25 10.85 -25.33 11.08
CA LYS A 25 9.58 -25.39 10.32
C LYS A 25 8.75 -24.12 10.49
N LEU A 26 8.68 -23.53 11.67
CA LEU A 26 7.88 -22.32 11.91
C LEU A 26 8.46 -21.08 11.20
N ARG A 27 9.78 -20.95 11.16
CA ARG A 27 10.46 -19.90 10.38
C ARG A 27 10.23 -20.06 8.88
N GLU A 28 10.29 -21.27 8.37
CA GLU A 28 10.03 -21.52 6.95
C GLU A 28 8.58 -21.19 6.59
N LEU A 29 7.63 -21.52 7.47
CA LEU A 29 6.21 -21.21 7.28
C LEU A 29 5.94 -19.71 7.16
N VAL A 30 6.57 -18.86 7.96
CA VAL A 30 6.32 -17.40 7.90
C VAL A 30 6.89 -16.72 6.65
N GLU A 31 7.68 -17.42 5.84
CA GLU A 31 8.11 -16.93 4.52
C GLU A 31 7.18 -17.40 3.39
N ARG A 32 6.24 -18.33 3.65
CA ARG A 32 5.29 -18.82 2.65
C ARG A 32 4.22 -17.79 2.30
N PRO A 33 3.66 -17.84 1.07
CA PRO A 33 2.52 -17.03 0.70
C PRO A 33 1.33 -17.23 1.64
N TYR A 34 0.58 -16.17 1.94
CA TYR A 34 -0.58 -16.27 2.84
C TYR A 34 -1.59 -17.39 2.50
N PRO A 35 -2.02 -17.59 1.24
CA PRO A 35 -2.94 -18.67 0.90
C PRO A 35 -2.38 -20.06 1.21
N GLU A 36 -1.13 -20.33 0.83
CA GLU A 36 -0.43 -21.59 1.15
C GLU A 36 -0.28 -21.76 2.66
N LEU A 37 0.08 -20.68 3.35
CA LEU A 37 0.26 -20.67 4.80
C LEU A 37 -1.05 -21.00 5.54
N ALA A 38 -2.19 -20.48 5.10
CA ALA A 38 -3.49 -20.75 5.70
C ALA A 38 -3.89 -22.23 5.60
N GLU A 39 -3.51 -22.91 4.51
CA GLU A 39 -3.74 -24.34 4.31
C GLU A 39 -2.81 -25.19 5.19
N LEU A 40 -1.52 -24.83 5.24
CA LEU A 40 -0.52 -25.51 6.06
C LEU A 40 -0.75 -25.33 7.55
N ALA A 41 -1.14 -24.12 7.98
CA ALA A 41 -1.41 -23.78 9.37
C ALA A 41 -2.46 -24.71 10.00
N ALA A 42 -3.45 -25.16 9.23
CA ALA A 42 -4.48 -26.07 9.69
C ALA A 42 -3.97 -27.49 10.00
N GLN A 43 -2.76 -27.84 9.57
CA GLN A 43 -2.19 -29.19 9.67
C GLN A 43 -1.03 -29.28 10.67
N VAL A 44 -0.63 -28.14 11.24
CA VAL A 44 0.54 -28.05 12.12
C VAL A 44 0.14 -27.47 13.48
N SER A 45 0.92 -27.81 14.51
CA SER A 45 0.74 -27.27 15.85
C SER A 45 2.10 -27.02 16.48
N PHE A 46 2.25 -25.86 17.12
CA PHE A 46 3.46 -25.48 17.82
C PHE A 46 3.14 -25.07 19.26
N SER A 47 4.11 -25.20 20.15
CA SER A 47 4.00 -24.72 21.52
C SER A 47 4.06 -23.19 21.59
N ARG A 48 3.43 -22.60 22.61
CA ARG A 48 3.51 -21.17 22.88
C ARG A 48 4.96 -20.65 22.94
N ARG A 49 5.86 -21.44 23.51
CA ARG A 49 7.29 -21.11 23.60
C ARG A 49 7.95 -20.98 22.22
N GLN A 50 7.58 -21.84 21.26
CA GLN A 50 8.11 -21.76 19.89
C GLN A 50 7.62 -20.50 19.17
N TYR A 51 6.35 -20.12 19.33
CA TYR A 51 5.84 -18.85 18.79
C TYR A 51 6.54 -17.64 19.42
N GLU A 52 6.70 -17.61 20.74
CA GLU A 52 7.38 -16.53 21.46
C GLU A 52 8.86 -16.40 21.04
N GLN A 53 9.54 -17.54 20.83
CA GLN A 53 10.92 -17.57 20.37
C GLN A 53 11.06 -16.99 18.95
N VAL A 54 10.27 -17.47 17.99
CA VAL A 54 10.32 -16.94 16.61
C VAL A 54 9.95 -15.46 16.56
N ARG A 55 8.96 -15.02 17.36
CA ARG A 55 8.58 -13.61 17.50
C ARG A 55 9.75 -12.76 17.99
N LYS A 56 10.44 -13.19 19.05
CA LYS A 56 11.61 -12.51 19.59
C LYS A 56 12.74 -12.43 18.55
N GLU A 57 12.97 -13.52 17.83
CA GLU A 57 14.00 -13.57 16.81
C GLU A 57 13.73 -12.62 15.63
N LEU A 58 12.49 -12.54 15.16
CA LEU A 58 12.07 -11.59 14.13
C LEU A 58 12.29 -10.14 14.59
N GLU A 59 11.96 -9.80 15.84
CA GLU A 59 12.20 -8.46 16.39
C GLU A 59 13.71 -8.14 16.49
N GLU A 60 14.54 -9.09 16.90
CA GLU A 60 15.99 -8.90 16.94
C GLU A 60 16.60 -8.78 15.54
N GLU A 61 16.09 -9.51 14.56
CA GLU A 61 16.48 -9.38 13.16
C GLU A 61 16.10 -8.00 12.61
N LYS A 62 14.88 -7.52 12.87
CA LYS A 62 14.40 -6.18 12.52
C LYS A 62 15.34 -5.11 13.09
N LYS A 63 15.69 -5.18 14.38
CA LYS A 63 16.61 -4.23 15.02
C LYS A 63 17.99 -4.22 14.35
N LYS A 64 18.57 -5.40 14.09
CA LYS A 64 19.88 -5.53 13.43
C LYS A 64 19.87 -4.93 12.02
N GLN A 65 18.83 -5.21 11.24
CA GLN A 65 18.68 -4.63 9.90
C GLN A 65 18.47 -3.11 9.95
N ALA A 66 17.70 -2.59 10.91
CA ALA A 66 17.52 -1.15 11.10
C ALA A 66 18.84 -0.43 11.40
N GLN A 67 19.64 -0.99 12.31
CA GLN A 67 20.96 -0.46 12.67
C GLN A 67 21.93 -0.47 11.49
N ARG A 68 21.89 -1.54 10.68
CA ARG A 68 22.68 -1.63 9.45
C ARG A 68 22.28 -0.53 8.46
N LEU A 69 20.99 -0.37 8.17
CA LEU A 69 20.49 0.67 7.25
C LEU A 69 20.83 2.08 7.76
N GLU A 70 20.74 2.32 9.07
CA GLU A 70 21.13 3.59 9.67
C GLU A 70 22.63 3.86 9.51
N SER A 71 23.47 2.83 9.66
CA SER A 71 24.92 2.96 9.48
C SER A 71 25.29 3.25 8.02
N GLU A 72 24.64 2.56 7.07
CA GLU A 72 24.78 2.82 5.63
C GLU A 72 24.30 4.24 5.26
N GLU A 73 23.17 4.70 5.79
CA GLU A 73 22.67 6.08 5.64
C GLU A 73 23.70 7.10 6.13
N LYS A 74 24.26 6.90 7.33
CA LYS A 74 25.29 7.79 7.92
C LYS A 74 26.56 7.84 7.08
N GLU A 75 27.00 6.71 6.51
CA GLU A 75 28.17 6.69 5.63
C GLU A 75 27.95 7.50 4.35
N LEU A 76 26.78 7.38 3.73
CA LEU A 76 26.39 8.17 2.55
C LEU A 76 26.34 9.67 2.88
N LEU A 77 25.77 10.05 4.02
CA LEU A 77 25.74 11.44 4.48
C LEU A 77 27.15 12.01 4.72
N ARG A 78 28.09 11.20 5.24
CA ARG A 78 29.50 11.61 5.36
C ARG A 78 30.17 11.81 3.99
N LYS A 79 29.84 10.98 2.98
CA LYS A 79 30.32 11.17 1.59
C LYS A 79 29.77 12.48 1.01
N ILE A 80 28.47 12.75 1.17
CA ILE A 80 27.82 14.00 0.73
C ILE A 80 28.48 15.23 1.36
N SER A 81 28.73 15.20 2.67
CA SER A 81 29.37 16.32 3.38
C SER A 81 30.79 16.61 2.86
N ARG A 82 31.57 15.55 2.59
CA ARG A 82 32.91 15.68 1.98
C ARG A 82 32.85 16.28 0.59
N ASP A 83 31.97 15.77 -0.27
CA ASP A 83 31.82 16.25 -1.65
C ASP A 83 31.32 17.70 -1.71
N ARG A 84 30.38 18.08 -0.83
CA ARG A 84 29.93 19.48 -0.70
C ARG A 84 31.06 20.41 -0.25
N SER A 85 31.89 19.97 0.71
CA SER A 85 33.04 20.76 1.17
C SER A 85 34.09 20.94 0.06
N GLU A 86 34.36 19.90 -0.74
CA GLU A 86 35.28 20.01 -1.89
C GLU A 86 34.72 20.94 -2.97
N LEU A 87 33.42 20.84 -3.25
CA LEU A 87 32.72 21.71 -4.19
C LEU A 87 32.77 23.18 -3.75
N GLU A 88 32.54 23.47 -2.47
CA GLU A 88 32.70 24.82 -1.91
C GLU A 88 34.13 25.34 -2.10
N ARG A 89 35.14 24.51 -1.85
CA ARG A 89 36.55 24.90 -2.05
C ARG A 89 36.84 25.25 -3.50
N LEU A 90 36.33 24.47 -4.45
CA LEU A 90 36.50 24.71 -5.89
C LEU A 90 35.78 25.98 -6.34
N ASN A 91 34.60 26.27 -5.78
CA ASN A 91 33.88 27.52 -6.06
C ASN A 91 34.62 28.76 -5.53
N ARG A 92 35.35 28.65 -4.40
CA ARG A 92 36.15 29.76 -3.85
C ARG A 92 37.44 30.04 -4.62
N LEU A 93 38.01 29.03 -5.29
CA LEU A 93 39.25 29.15 -6.06
C LEU A 93 39.03 29.66 -7.50
N GLY A 94 37.79 29.64 -7.99
CA GLY A 94 37.43 29.99 -9.36
C GLY A 94 37.22 31.49 -9.58
N SER A 95 38.30 32.24 -9.85
CA SER A 95 38.23 33.55 -10.53
C SER A 95 38.29 33.42 -12.06
N ARG A 96 38.58 32.21 -12.60
CA ARG A 96 38.61 31.90 -14.02
C ARG A 96 38.03 30.50 -14.24
N ASP A 97 36.92 30.41 -14.98
CA ASP A 97 36.30 29.14 -15.38
C ASP A 97 37.07 28.53 -16.56
N ASP A 98 38.02 27.64 -16.27
CA ASP A 98 38.50 26.70 -17.28
C ASP A 98 37.55 25.49 -17.40
N GLU A 99 37.54 24.85 -18.57
CA GLU A 99 36.62 23.74 -18.89
C GLU A 99 36.81 22.57 -17.91
N ALA A 100 38.05 22.32 -17.46
CA ALA A 100 38.38 21.24 -16.53
C ALA A 100 37.76 21.46 -15.13
N THR A 101 37.80 22.69 -14.61
CA THR A 101 37.16 23.04 -13.33
C THR A 101 35.65 22.95 -13.45
N ALA A 102 35.07 23.39 -14.58
CA ALA A 102 33.65 23.27 -14.85
C ALA A 102 33.18 21.81 -14.92
N GLU A 103 33.93 20.94 -15.58
CA GLU A 103 33.66 19.50 -15.65
C GLU A 103 33.70 18.85 -14.26
N LYS A 104 34.75 19.10 -13.48
CA LYS A 104 34.87 18.57 -12.11
C LYS A 104 33.72 18.99 -11.20
N ARG A 105 33.23 20.23 -11.34
CA ARG A 105 32.01 20.71 -10.63
C ARG A 105 30.77 19.92 -11.05
N ARG A 106 30.56 19.74 -12.36
CA ARG A 106 29.41 18.95 -12.88
C ARG A 106 29.43 17.52 -12.36
N GLU A 107 30.59 16.87 -12.33
CA GLU A 107 30.74 15.52 -11.80
C GLU A 107 30.41 15.44 -10.30
N MET A 108 30.91 16.37 -9.48
CA MET A 108 30.58 16.40 -8.05
C MET A 108 29.10 16.67 -7.81
N HIS A 109 28.48 17.58 -8.57
CA HIS A 109 27.04 17.80 -8.48
C HIS A 109 26.25 16.53 -8.77
N SER A 110 26.55 15.83 -9.88
CA SER A 110 25.91 14.56 -10.22
C SER A 110 26.13 13.49 -9.14
N ARG A 111 27.36 13.40 -8.60
CA ARG A 111 27.69 12.46 -7.53
C ARG A 111 26.96 12.77 -6.21
N ILE A 112 26.88 14.04 -5.82
CA ILE A 112 26.12 14.47 -4.63
C ILE A 112 24.65 14.09 -4.79
N LEU A 113 24.04 14.37 -5.95
CA LEU A 113 22.64 14.04 -6.23
C LEU A 113 22.38 12.53 -6.14
N GLU A 114 23.30 11.71 -6.66
CA GLU A 114 23.21 10.26 -6.59
C GLU A 114 23.38 9.74 -5.15
N LEU A 115 24.36 10.23 -4.41
CA LEU A 115 24.55 9.87 -2.99
C LEU A 115 23.33 10.28 -2.14
N GLU A 116 22.75 11.45 -2.39
CA GLU A 116 21.54 11.90 -1.72
C GLU A 116 20.34 11.00 -2.03
N ARG A 117 20.21 10.55 -3.28
CA ARG A 117 19.18 9.57 -3.66
C ARG A 117 19.36 8.28 -2.87
N GLN A 118 20.57 7.74 -2.83
CA GLN A 118 20.89 6.53 -2.06
C GLN A 118 20.63 6.71 -0.56
N ALA A 119 20.98 7.86 0.02
CA ALA A 119 20.76 8.14 1.44
C ALA A 119 19.26 8.22 1.77
N ARG A 120 18.48 8.92 0.93
CA ARG A 120 17.01 8.95 1.05
C ARG A 120 16.41 7.55 0.94
N GLU A 121 16.91 6.73 0.01
CA GLU A 121 16.47 5.36 -0.15
C GLU A 121 16.70 4.51 1.10
N LYS A 122 17.89 4.57 1.70
CA LYS A 122 18.20 3.86 2.95
C LYS A 122 17.32 4.32 4.11
N ARG A 123 17.05 5.62 4.19
CA ARG A 123 16.10 6.17 5.17
C ARG A 123 14.69 5.62 4.97
N MET A 124 14.17 5.66 3.75
CA MET A 124 12.82 5.16 3.44
C MET A 124 12.68 3.66 3.71
N GLU A 125 13.70 2.89 3.34
CA GLU A 125 13.76 1.46 3.63
C GLU A 125 13.73 1.21 5.15
N ARG A 126 14.50 1.97 5.93
CA ARG A 126 14.52 1.83 7.40
C ARG A 126 13.22 2.29 8.07
N GLN A 127 12.64 3.40 7.63
CA GLN A 127 11.48 4.03 8.28
C GLN A 127 10.14 3.41 7.88
N HIS A 128 10.04 2.86 6.67
CA HIS A 128 8.77 2.37 6.11
C HIS A 128 8.87 0.95 5.57
N GLY A 129 9.94 0.64 4.82
CA GLY A 129 10.13 -0.69 4.22
C GLY A 129 10.25 -1.81 5.25
N LEU A 130 11.20 -1.64 6.17
CA LEU A 130 11.57 -2.63 7.16
C LEU A 130 10.43 -2.90 8.17
N PRO A 131 9.73 -1.89 8.72
CA PRO A 131 8.56 -2.15 9.54
C PRO A 131 7.50 -3.01 8.85
N VAL A 132 7.09 -2.66 7.63
CA VAL A 132 6.05 -3.38 6.90
C VAL A 132 6.45 -4.84 6.62
N ALA A 133 7.70 -5.08 6.19
CA ALA A 133 8.17 -6.44 5.91
C ALA A 133 8.15 -7.33 7.18
N PHE A 134 8.58 -6.79 8.33
CA PHE A 134 8.58 -7.56 9.58
C PHE A 134 7.18 -7.69 10.18
N ASP A 135 6.35 -6.65 10.07
CA ASP A 135 4.97 -6.70 10.52
C ASP A 135 4.17 -7.74 9.71
N ASN A 136 4.49 -7.91 8.41
CA ASN A 136 3.95 -9.00 7.57
C ASN A 136 4.35 -10.39 8.10
N ARG A 137 5.64 -10.60 8.40
CA ARG A 137 6.14 -11.88 8.97
C ARG A 137 5.52 -12.18 10.33
N LEU A 138 5.36 -11.16 11.19
CA LEU A 138 4.69 -11.30 12.48
C LEU A 138 3.19 -11.61 12.33
N ALA A 139 2.54 -11.03 11.32
CA ALA A 139 1.17 -11.34 10.98
C ALA A 139 1.04 -12.78 10.46
N LYS A 140 1.97 -13.26 9.63
CA LYS A 140 2.05 -14.66 9.20
C LYS A 140 2.24 -15.61 10.38
N LEU A 141 3.14 -15.29 11.31
CA LEU A 141 3.34 -16.07 12.54
C LEU A 141 2.04 -16.19 13.35
N SER A 142 1.35 -15.06 13.51
CA SER A 142 0.11 -15.00 14.28
C SER A 142 -1.07 -15.65 13.55
N LEU A 143 -1.05 -15.69 12.21
CA LEU A 143 -1.99 -16.48 11.41
C LEU A 143 -1.82 -17.96 11.72
N VAL A 144 -0.59 -18.49 11.68
CA VAL A 144 -0.32 -19.90 12.03
C VAL A 144 -0.80 -20.22 13.44
N GLU A 145 -0.61 -19.30 14.39
CA GLU A 145 -1.02 -19.46 15.78
C GLU A 145 -2.55 -19.49 15.97
N ARG A 146 -3.29 -18.60 15.29
CA ARG A 146 -4.72 -18.34 15.59
C ARG A 146 -5.68 -18.99 14.60
N TRP A 147 -5.27 -19.15 13.33
CA TRP A 147 -6.14 -19.60 12.25
C TRP A 147 -6.79 -20.97 12.47
N PRO A 148 -6.12 -21.99 13.01
CA PRO A 148 -6.75 -23.30 13.21
C PRO A 148 -7.99 -23.24 14.11
N ALA A 149 -7.91 -22.47 15.21
CA ALA A 149 -9.01 -22.28 16.14
C ALA A 149 -10.14 -21.44 15.50
N GLU A 150 -9.78 -20.33 14.83
CA GLU A 150 -10.73 -19.46 14.12
C GLU A 150 -11.49 -20.22 13.03
N LYS A 151 -10.78 -21.00 12.20
CA LYS A 151 -11.39 -21.82 11.15
C LYS A 151 -12.37 -22.85 11.73
N LYS A 152 -12.02 -23.50 12.84
CA LYS A 152 -12.94 -24.41 13.55
C LYS A 152 -14.20 -23.67 14.04
N MET A 153 -14.05 -22.47 14.59
CA MET A 153 -15.17 -21.64 15.01
C MET A 153 -16.06 -21.22 13.84
N VAL A 154 -15.47 -20.80 12.71
CA VAL A 154 -16.22 -20.44 11.50
C VAL A 154 -17.04 -21.63 11.00
N LYS A 155 -16.44 -22.82 10.90
CA LYS A 155 -17.14 -24.05 10.51
C LYS A 155 -18.29 -24.40 11.46
N ALA A 156 -18.09 -24.27 12.77
CA ALA A 156 -19.15 -24.50 13.75
C ALA A 156 -20.32 -23.52 13.58
N ARG A 157 -20.05 -22.24 13.31
CA ARG A 157 -21.08 -21.24 13.04
C ARG A 157 -21.85 -21.53 11.74
N ILE A 158 -21.16 -21.99 10.71
CA ILE A 158 -21.80 -22.41 9.45
C ILE A 158 -22.73 -23.60 9.72
N ALA A 159 -22.26 -24.62 10.42
CA ALA A 159 -23.07 -25.79 10.78
C ALA A 159 -24.29 -25.44 11.64
N ALA A 160 -24.18 -24.42 12.50
CA ALA A 160 -25.28 -23.90 13.31
C ALA A 160 -26.26 -22.98 12.54
N GLY A 161 -26.08 -22.77 11.23
CA GLY A 161 -26.91 -21.86 10.43
C GLY A 161 -26.67 -20.36 10.74
N GLN A 162 -25.57 -20.02 11.40
CA GLN A 162 -25.24 -18.67 11.87
C GLN A 162 -24.29 -17.91 10.94
N ALA A 163 -23.99 -18.46 9.75
CA ALA A 163 -23.07 -17.85 8.77
C ALA A 163 -23.53 -16.44 8.34
N ARG A 164 -24.85 -16.26 8.18
CA ARG A 164 -25.47 -15.01 7.69
C ARG A 164 -25.71 -13.97 8.78
N GLN A 165 -25.62 -14.33 10.06
CA GLN A 165 -25.89 -13.44 11.21
C GLN A 165 -24.80 -12.37 11.44
N ARG A 166 -23.93 -12.16 10.46
CA ARG A 166 -22.82 -11.21 10.52
C ARG A 166 -23.24 -9.93 9.79
N ARG A 167 -22.59 -8.81 10.10
CA ARG A 167 -22.74 -7.59 9.31
C ARG A 167 -22.38 -7.91 7.86
N PHE A 168 -23.29 -7.60 6.92
CA PHE A 168 -23.16 -7.94 5.50
C PHE A 168 -22.95 -9.44 5.22
N GLY A 169 -23.41 -10.32 6.12
CA GLY A 169 -23.19 -11.76 6.03
C GLY A 169 -24.08 -12.49 5.03
N ASP A 170 -25.20 -11.88 4.61
CA ASP A 170 -25.99 -12.41 3.51
C ASP A 170 -25.42 -11.90 2.18
N VAL A 171 -24.87 -12.84 1.40
CA VAL A 171 -24.23 -12.56 0.12
C VAL A 171 -25.23 -12.58 -1.05
N GLU A 172 -26.45 -13.10 -0.84
CA GLU A 172 -27.49 -13.01 -1.87
C GLU A 172 -28.09 -11.60 -1.95
N ASP A 173 -27.98 -10.83 -0.87
CA ASP A 173 -28.43 -9.45 -0.82
C ASP A 173 -27.43 -8.46 -1.46
N ILE A 174 -26.27 -8.92 -1.96
CA ILE A 174 -25.31 -8.03 -2.64
C ILE A 174 -26.02 -7.28 -3.76
N GLY A 175 -25.95 -5.94 -3.73
CA GLY A 175 -26.65 -5.07 -4.66
C GLY A 175 -28.02 -4.58 -4.15
N VAL A 176 -28.54 -5.07 -3.02
CA VAL A 176 -29.72 -4.50 -2.35
C VAL A 176 -29.46 -4.12 -0.89
N ARG A 177 -28.27 -4.46 -0.35
CA ARG A 177 -27.87 -4.07 1.01
C ARG A 177 -27.75 -2.56 1.17
N LYS A 178 -28.03 -2.10 2.39
CA LYS A 178 -27.78 -0.73 2.84
C LYS A 178 -26.37 -0.60 3.40
N VAL A 179 -25.37 -0.59 2.51
CA VAL A 179 -23.95 -0.42 2.91
C VAL A 179 -23.64 1.06 3.17
N GLY A 180 -23.78 1.91 2.16
CA GLY A 180 -23.69 3.36 2.29
C GLY A 180 -24.86 4.01 1.57
N GLU A 181 -25.83 4.53 2.32
CA GLU A 181 -26.97 5.25 1.74
C GLU A 181 -26.52 6.59 1.17
N GLY A 182 -27.09 7.03 0.05
CA GLY A 182 -26.85 8.36 -0.50
C GLY A 182 -25.51 8.53 -1.23
N GLN A 183 -25.02 7.49 -1.92
CA GLN A 183 -23.75 7.52 -2.66
C GLN A 183 -23.76 8.58 -3.77
N GLU A 184 -24.92 8.82 -4.39
CA GLU A 184 -25.13 9.82 -5.43
C GLU A 184 -24.79 11.24 -4.98
N LYS A 185 -24.92 11.53 -3.68
CA LYS A 185 -24.57 12.83 -3.08
C LYS A 185 -23.06 13.09 -3.05
N ASP A 186 -22.25 12.06 -3.28
CA ASP A 186 -20.80 12.15 -3.23
C ASP A 186 -20.17 12.48 -4.60
N VAL A 187 -20.93 12.40 -5.69
CA VAL A 187 -20.43 12.66 -7.05
C VAL A 187 -19.84 14.07 -7.17
N GLY A 188 -20.59 15.10 -6.75
CA GLY A 188 -20.09 16.48 -6.81
C GLY A 188 -18.84 16.71 -5.95
N LYS A 189 -18.72 16.04 -4.80
CA LYS A 189 -17.52 16.11 -3.95
C LYS A 189 -16.32 15.44 -4.61
N GLY A 190 -16.55 14.33 -5.31
CA GLY A 190 -15.53 13.67 -6.11
C GLY A 190 -15.01 14.58 -7.21
N GLU A 191 -15.91 15.22 -7.97
CA GLU A 191 -15.54 16.13 -9.05
C GLU A 191 -14.74 17.34 -8.55
N GLU A 192 -15.13 17.91 -7.41
CA GLU A 192 -14.37 18.98 -6.74
C GLU A 192 -12.97 18.51 -6.34
N ALA A 193 -12.87 17.35 -5.67
CA ALA A 193 -11.58 16.79 -5.25
C ALA A 193 -10.65 16.54 -6.45
N ILE A 194 -11.19 16.05 -7.58
CA ILE A 194 -10.41 15.83 -8.81
C ILE A 194 -9.90 17.16 -9.37
N LYS A 195 -10.76 18.18 -9.43
CA LYS A 195 -10.38 19.51 -9.92
C LYS A 195 -9.22 20.08 -9.09
N ASP A 196 -9.29 19.96 -7.77
CA ASP A 196 -8.25 20.44 -6.87
C ASP A 196 -6.95 19.67 -7.06
N LEU A 197 -7.01 18.33 -7.08
CA LEU A 197 -5.82 17.49 -7.28
C LEU A 197 -5.10 17.81 -8.60
N LYS A 198 -5.86 18.07 -9.68
CA LYS A 198 -5.32 18.50 -10.97
C LYS A 198 -4.73 19.92 -10.89
N ALA A 199 -5.43 20.87 -10.27
CA ALA A 199 -4.98 22.25 -10.14
C ALA A 199 -3.65 22.37 -9.36
N TYR A 200 -3.47 21.56 -8.32
CA TYR A 200 -2.25 21.53 -7.52
C TYR A 200 -1.14 20.65 -8.11
N GLY A 201 -1.38 19.97 -9.23
CA GLY A 201 -0.40 19.06 -9.85
C GLY A 201 -0.05 17.85 -8.99
N LEU A 202 -1.01 17.39 -8.18
CA LEU A 202 -0.86 16.27 -7.24
C LEU A 202 -1.25 14.92 -7.86
N MET A 203 -1.91 14.94 -9.00
CA MET A 203 -2.18 13.75 -9.79
C MET A 203 -1.08 13.52 -10.85
N PRO A 204 -0.54 12.29 -10.95
CA PRO A 204 0.23 11.89 -12.13
C PRO A 204 -0.56 12.12 -13.42
N PRO A 205 0.13 12.26 -14.57
CA PRO A 205 -0.55 12.37 -15.86
C PRO A 205 -1.37 11.10 -16.13
N GLU A 206 -2.55 11.26 -16.70
CA GLU A 206 -3.39 10.14 -17.11
C GLU A 206 -2.77 9.45 -18.35
N LEU A 207 -2.77 8.12 -18.36
CA LEU A 207 -2.44 7.31 -19.53
C LEU A 207 -3.69 7.22 -20.41
N THR A 208 -3.60 7.72 -21.65
CA THR A 208 -4.71 7.77 -22.61
C THR A 208 -4.77 6.58 -23.57
N ASP A 209 -4.14 5.45 -23.22
CA ASP A 209 -4.16 4.24 -24.05
C ASP A 209 -5.51 3.54 -23.92
N GLU A 210 -6.28 3.53 -25.02
CA GLU A 210 -7.65 2.98 -25.02
C GLU A 210 -7.70 1.49 -24.71
N ARG A 211 -6.66 0.72 -25.09
CA ARG A 211 -6.65 -0.73 -24.84
C ARG A 211 -6.53 -1.01 -23.35
N VAL A 212 -5.61 -0.33 -22.66
CA VAL A 212 -5.47 -0.45 -21.21
C VAL A 212 -6.69 0.14 -20.50
N GLY A 213 -7.12 1.34 -20.91
CA GLY A 213 -8.27 2.03 -20.30
C GLY A 213 -9.56 1.23 -20.38
N ASN A 214 -9.93 0.76 -21.58
CA ASN A 214 -11.17 0.00 -21.81
C ASN A 214 -11.17 -1.33 -21.05
N TYR A 215 -10.03 -2.02 -21.00
CA TYR A 215 -9.92 -3.28 -20.28
C TYR A 215 -10.15 -3.10 -18.77
N VAL A 216 -9.45 -2.16 -18.14
CA VAL A 216 -9.60 -1.94 -16.69
C VAL A 216 -10.98 -1.35 -16.35
N GLN A 217 -11.52 -0.46 -17.20
CA GLN A 217 -12.89 0.04 -17.04
C GLN A 217 -13.92 -1.09 -17.19
N GLY A 218 -13.72 -2.03 -18.12
CA GLY A 218 -14.56 -3.21 -18.30
C GLY A 218 -14.56 -4.11 -17.07
N LEU A 219 -13.37 -4.40 -16.53
CA LEU A 219 -13.20 -5.15 -15.28
C LEU A 219 -13.91 -4.46 -14.10
N ALA A 220 -13.72 -3.16 -13.94
CA ALA A 220 -14.39 -2.39 -12.88
C ALA A 220 -15.92 -2.37 -13.04
N ASN A 221 -16.43 -2.31 -14.28
CA ASN A 221 -17.86 -2.40 -14.56
C ASN A 221 -18.44 -3.79 -14.25
N ASP A 222 -17.69 -4.86 -14.51
CA ASP A 222 -18.12 -6.22 -14.14
C ASP A 222 -18.22 -6.35 -12.62
N LEU A 223 -17.21 -5.88 -11.89
CA LEU A 223 -17.24 -5.83 -10.43
C LEU A 223 -18.42 -4.98 -9.91
N ALA A 224 -18.64 -3.79 -10.49
CA ALA A 224 -19.70 -2.87 -10.07
C ALA A 224 -21.09 -3.50 -10.12
N LYS A 225 -21.40 -4.26 -11.18
CA LYS A 225 -22.67 -4.99 -11.33
C LYS A 225 -22.91 -6.01 -10.22
N HIS A 226 -21.85 -6.52 -9.61
CA HIS A 226 -21.87 -7.54 -8.57
C HIS A 226 -21.53 -6.96 -7.18
N SER A 227 -21.84 -5.68 -6.96
CA SER A 227 -21.50 -4.97 -5.73
C SER A 227 -22.64 -4.11 -5.19
N ASP A 228 -22.44 -3.50 -4.01
CA ASP A 228 -23.39 -2.54 -3.44
C ASP A 228 -23.21 -1.10 -3.93
N VAL A 229 -22.38 -0.86 -4.96
CA VAL A 229 -22.22 0.48 -5.52
C VAL A 229 -23.50 0.92 -6.26
N LYS A 230 -23.86 2.19 -6.09
CA LYS A 230 -25.08 2.82 -6.63
C LYS A 230 -24.79 3.99 -7.57
N VAL A 231 -23.52 4.28 -7.77
CA VAL A 231 -23.03 5.33 -8.67
C VAL A 231 -22.25 4.71 -9.82
N PRO A 232 -22.23 5.35 -11.01
CA PRO A 232 -21.38 4.91 -12.11
C PRO A 232 -19.90 4.90 -11.70
N ILE A 233 -19.19 3.82 -12.04
CA ILE A 233 -17.75 3.73 -11.83
C ILE A 233 -17.00 4.31 -13.02
N LYS A 234 -16.11 5.26 -12.75
CA LYS A 234 -15.22 5.88 -13.74
C LYS A 234 -13.78 5.57 -13.36
N VAL A 235 -13.04 4.87 -14.22
CA VAL A 235 -11.65 4.51 -14.00
C VAL A 235 -10.73 5.42 -14.80
N ALA A 236 -9.70 5.95 -14.16
CA ALA A 236 -8.60 6.65 -14.81
C ALA A 236 -7.27 5.92 -14.54
N ILE A 237 -6.50 5.68 -15.60
CA ILE A 237 -5.18 5.06 -15.49
C ILE A 237 -4.14 6.15 -15.36
N LEU A 238 -3.29 6.06 -14.35
CA LEU A 238 -2.25 7.04 -14.06
C LEU A 238 -0.89 6.52 -14.50
N ALA A 239 -0.19 7.29 -15.32
CA ALA A 239 1.15 6.97 -15.82
C ALA A 239 2.20 7.12 -14.70
N SER A 240 2.22 6.14 -13.80
CA SER A 240 3.09 6.10 -12.62
C SER A 240 3.60 4.68 -12.39
N ARG A 241 4.90 4.56 -12.10
CA ARG A 241 5.52 3.28 -11.70
C ARG A 241 5.23 2.92 -10.24
N GLU A 242 4.64 3.83 -9.47
CA GLU A 242 4.20 3.51 -8.12
C GLU A 242 3.09 2.47 -8.17
N ILE A 243 3.12 1.54 -7.22
CA ILE A 243 2.04 0.57 -7.05
C ILE A 243 1.01 1.20 -6.16
N ASN A 244 -0.08 1.65 -6.77
CA ASN A 244 -1.20 2.21 -6.06
C ASN A 244 -2.49 2.12 -6.89
N ALA A 245 -3.60 2.05 -6.18
CA ALA A 245 -4.92 2.42 -6.66
C ALA A 245 -5.62 3.17 -5.53
N PHE A 246 -6.58 4.03 -5.87
CA PHE A 246 -7.40 4.70 -4.87
C PHE A 246 -8.76 5.10 -5.45
N ALA A 247 -9.77 5.15 -4.59
CA ALA A 247 -11.07 5.72 -4.92
C ALA A 247 -11.28 7.13 -4.33
N LEU A 248 -11.88 8.00 -5.11
CA LEU A 248 -12.46 9.26 -4.65
C LEU A 248 -14.00 9.12 -4.49
N PRO A 249 -14.63 9.96 -3.66
CA PRO A 249 -16.09 9.93 -3.47
C PRO A 249 -16.84 10.00 -4.81
N GLY A 250 -17.95 9.27 -4.94
CA GLY A 250 -18.78 9.35 -6.14
C GLY A 250 -18.39 8.42 -7.30
N GLY A 251 -17.54 7.42 -7.06
CA GLY A 251 -17.29 6.35 -8.03
C GLY A 251 -16.09 6.57 -8.95
N PHE A 252 -15.19 7.48 -8.62
CA PHE A 252 -13.97 7.71 -9.39
C PHE A 252 -12.83 6.85 -8.84
N LEU A 253 -12.33 5.93 -9.66
CA LEU A 253 -11.22 5.03 -9.32
C LEU A 253 -9.98 5.43 -10.13
N TYR A 254 -8.83 5.43 -9.48
CA TYR A 254 -7.55 5.72 -10.09
C TYR A 254 -6.62 4.53 -9.92
N VAL A 255 -5.97 4.11 -10.99
CA VAL A 255 -5.09 2.94 -11.00
C VAL A 255 -3.76 3.32 -11.64
N ASN A 256 -2.66 3.14 -10.92
CA ASN A 256 -1.34 3.39 -11.48
C ASN A 256 -0.93 2.25 -12.42
N THR A 257 -0.22 2.58 -13.50
CA THR A 257 0.36 1.59 -14.42
C THR A 257 1.25 0.57 -13.71
N GLY A 258 2.01 1.00 -12.70
CA GLY A 258 2.86 0.11 -11.90
C GLY A 258 2.09 -0.98 -11.15
N LEU A 259 0.83 -0.72 -10.76
CA LEU A 259 -0.03 -1.72 -10.15
C LEU A 259 -0.43 -2.80 -11.15
N ILE A 260 -0.88 -2.39 -12.34
CA ILE A 260 -1.27 -3.30 -13.43
C ILE A 260 -0.09 -4.16 -13.87
N GLU A 261 1.10 -3.55 -14.00
CA GLU A 261 2.33 -4.27 -14.34
C GLU A 261 2.77 -5.28 -13.28
N LYS A 262 2.38 -5.05 -12.02
CA LYS A 262 2.78 -5.91 -10.90
C LYS A 262 1.80 -7.05 -10.63
N ALA A 263 0.49 -6.83 -10.82
CA ALA A 263 -0.52 -7.86 -10.67
C ALA A 263 -0.19 -9.04 -11.61
N GLU A 264 -0.03 -10.25 -11.07
CA GLU A 264 0.38 -11.44 -11.84
C GLU A 264 -0.79 -12.16 -12.49
N SER A 265 -1.99 -11.97 -11.95
CA SER A 265 -3.24 -12.49 -12.49
C SER A 265 -4.34 -11.43 -12.51
N GLU A 266 -5.36 -11.62 -13.36
CA GLU A 266 -6.55 -10.78 -13.39
C GLU A 266 -7.24 -10.69 -12.01
N SER A 267 -7.28 -11.79 -11.25
CA SER A 267 -7.89 -11.83 -9.92
C SER A 267 -7.15 -10.96 -8.88
N GLU A 268 -5.83 -10.75 -9.03
CA GLU A 268 -5.09 -9.82 -8.17
C GLU A 268 -5.52 -8.37 -8.44
N LEU A 269 -5.63 -7.99 -9.71
CA LEU A 269 -6.12 -6.66 -10.09
C LEU A 269 -7.59 -6.48 -9.68
N ALA A 270 -8.43 -7.48 -9.94
CA ALA A 270 -9.84 -7.48 -9.55
C ALA A 270 -10.01 -7.34 -8.03
N GLY A 271 -9.18 -8.02 -7.24
CA GLY A 271 -9.11 -7.92 -5.80
C GLY A 271 -8.87 -6.50 -5.30
N VAL A 272 -7.86 -5.82 -5.86
CA VAL A 272 -7.57 -4.41 -5.53
C VAL A 272 -8.75 -3.50 -5.94
N LEU A 273 -9.28 -3.66 -7.14
CA LEU A 273 -10.40 -2.83 -7.61
C LEU A 273 -11.67 -3.04 -6.78
N ALA A 274 -11.95 -4.26 -6.34
CA ALA A 274 -13.08 -4.57 -5.48
C ALA A 274 -12.93 -3.94 -4.09
N HIS A 275 -11.72 -3.90 -3.54
CA HIS A 275 -11.39 -3.18 -2.30
C HIS A 275 -11.67 -1.68 -2.43
N GLU A 276 -11.16 -1.04 -3.48
CA GLU A 276 -11.41 0.38 -3.75
C GLU A 276 -12.91 0.68 -3.97
N MET A 277 -13.60 -0.21 -4.68
CA MET A 277 -15.04 -0.10 -4.90
C MET A 277 -15.85 -0.28 -3.60
N ALA A 278 -15.37 -1.08 -2.66
CA ALA A 278 -15.97 -1.17 -1.33
C ALA A 278 -15.84 0.13 -0.54
N HIS A 279 -14.73 0.86 -0.67
CA HIS A 279 -14.63 2.22 -0.12
C HIS A 279 -15.66 3.18 -0.72
N VAL A 280 -15.95 3.07 -2.02
CA VAL A 280 -17.02 3.85 -2.67
C VAL A 280 -18.39 3.46 -2.11
N ALA A 281 -18.72 2.17 -2.11
CA ALA A 281 -20.02 1.66 -1.67
C ALA A 281 -20.32 2.03 -0.20
N ALA A 282 -19.31 1.97 0.67
CA ALA A 282 -19.41 2.33 2.08
C ALA A 282 -19.21 3.83 2.37
N ARG A 283 -19.06 4.65 1.32
CA ARG A 283 -18.86 6.10 1.37
C ARG A 283 -17.70 6.50 2.29
N HIS A 284 -16.64 5.71 2.33
CA HIS A 284 -15.51 5.91 3.26
C HIS A 284 -14.83 7.27 3.05
N GLY A 285 -14.58 7.66 1.81
CA GLY A 285 -14.01 8.98 1.49
C GLY A 285 -14.90 10.14 1.99
N ALA A 286 -16.20 10.10 1.72
CA ALA A 286 -17.13 11.15 2.16
C ALA A 286 -17.33 11.19 3.68
N ARG A 287 -17.35 10.02 4.34
CA ARG A 287 -17.40 9.92 5.80
C ARG A 287 -16.12 10.46 6.44
N LEU A 288 -14.97 10.20 5.83
CA LEU A 288 -13.67 10.73 6.27
C LEU A 288 -13.63 12.25 6.11
N MET A 289 -14.04 12.78 4.94
CA MET A 289 -14.19 14.23 4.72
C MET A 289 -15.06 14.89 5.77
N ARG A 290 -16.23 14.33 6.06
CA ARG A 290 -17.14 14.87 7.08
C ARG A 290 -16.49 14.89 8.47
N LYS A 291 -15.80 13.82 8.84
CA LYS A 291 -15.07 13.76 10.12
C LYS A 291 -13.94 14.80 10.17
N ALA A 292 -13.20 14.97 9.07
CA ALA A 292 -12.16 15.99 8.95
C ALA A 292 -12.72 17.41 9.05
N THR A 293 -13.83 17.72 8.36
CA THR A 293 -14.51 19.02 8.48
C THR A 293 -14.94 19.30 9.91
N ILE A 294 -15.57 18.32 10.59
CA ILE A 294 -15.98 18.46 11.99
C ILE A 294 -14.76 18.68 12.90
N ALA A 295 -13.70 17.88 12.74
CA ALA A 295 -12.47 18.04 13.51
C ALA A 295 -11.83 19.42 13.26
N GLY A 296 -11.84 19.90 12.01
CA GLY A 296 -11.38 21.23 11.63
C GLY A 296 -12.21 22.34 12.28
N LEU A 297 -13.54 22.20 12.33
CA LEU A 297 -14.43 23.14 13.02
C LEU A 297 -14.21 23.12 14.55
N VAL A 298 -14.04 21.94 15.15
CA VAL A 298 -13.73 21.80 16.58
C VAL A 298 -12.38 22.44 16.89
N TYR A 299 -11.35 22.14 16.09
CA TYR A 299 -10.04 22.75 16.23
C TYR A 299 -10.12 24.25 16.04
N GLN A 300 -10.87 24.73 15.05
CA GLN A 300 -11.12 26.16 14.84
C GLN A 300 -11.82 26.80 16.05
N SER A 301 -12.83 26.15 16.63
CA SER A 301 -13.52 26.66 17.82
C SER A 301 -12.60 26.68 19.05
N ALA A 302 -11.73 25.68 19.20
CA ALA A 302 -10.73 25.62 20.24
C ALA A 302 -9.59 26.63 20.01
N GLN A 303 -9.22 26.90 18.76
CA GLN A 303 -8.26 27.93 18.37
C GLN A 303 -8.85 29.32 18.55
N ILE A 304 -10.09 29.57 18.16
CA ILE A 304 -10.80 30.84 18.43
C ILE A 304 -10.92 31.04 19.93
N ALA A 305 -11.29 30.01 20.70
CA ALA A 305 -11.27 30.08 22.16
C ALA A 305 -9.86 30.39 22.68
N ALA A 306 -8.82 29.68 22.21
CA ALA A 306 -7.44 29.93 22.60
C ALA A 306 -6.96 31.33 22.20
N VAL A 307 -7.29 31.85 21.02
CA VAL A 307 -7.00 33.21 20.54
C VAL A 307 -7.71 34.24 21.40
N ILE A 308 -8.98 34.01 21.77
CA ILE A 308 -9.74 34.84 22.72
C ILE A 308 -9.08 34.83 24.11
N PHE A 309 -8.54 33.68 24.54
CA PHE A 309 -7.89 33.52 25.84
C PHE A 309 -6.38 33.89 25.88
N THR A 310 -5.69 34.00 24.73
CA THR A 310 -4.22 34.18 24.67
C THR A 310 -3.75 35.31 23.73
N GLY A 311 -4.65 35.95 22.97
CA GLY A 311 -4.36 37.17 22.21
C GLY A 311 -3.49 37.01 20.95
N GLY A 312 -3.42 35.83 20.31
CA GLY A 312 -2.49 35.57 19.19
C GLY A 312 -3.12 34.96 17.94
N ALA A 313 -2.72 35.47 16.76
CA ALA A 313 -3.24 35.12 15.43
C ALA A 313 -2.69 33.79 14.88
N VAL A 314 -3.57 32.94 14.34
CA VAL A 314 -3.19 31.77 13.52
C VAL A 314 -3.61 32.04 12.07
N GLY A 315 -2.64 32.02 11.17
CA GLY A 315 -2.79 32.39 9.76
C GLY A 315 -3.56 31.36 8.91
N ILE A 316 -4.30 31.89 7.93
CA ILE A 316 -5.14 31.19 6.94
C ILE A 316 -4.35 30.15 6.10
N GLY A 317 -3.01 30.20 6.04
CA GLY A 317 -2.19 29.22 5.31
C GLY A 317 -2.26 27.80 5.89
N THR A 318 -2.36 27.66 7.22
CA THR A 318 -2.51 26.37 7.90
C THR A 318 -3.88 25.73 7.63
N TYR A 319 -4.90 26.57 7.41
CA TYR A 319 -6.27 26.17 7.11
C TYR A 319 -6.37 25.43 5.76
N TYR A 320 -5.74 25.96 4.70
CA TYR A 320 -5.74 25.29 3.39
C TYR A 320 -4.90 24.01 3.35
N ALA A 321 -3.76 23.99 4.05
CA ALA A 321 -2.92 22.80 4.16
C ALA A 321 -3.61 21.64 4.92
N MET A 322 -4.39 21.95 5.96
CA MET A 322 -5.17 20.95 6.69
C MET A 322 -6.40 20.50 5.90
N GLN A 323 -7.14 21.40 5.22
CA GLN A 323 -8.38 21.03 4.54
C GLN A 323 -8.16 20.25 3.23
N TYR A 324 -7.09 20.55 2.49
CA TYR A 324 -6.82 19.95 1.17
C TYR A 324 -5.65 18.96 1.15
N GLY A 325 -4.87 18.87 2.23
CA GLY A 325 -3.83 17.84 2.42
C GLY A 325 -4.39 16.41 2.55
N PHE A 326 -5.71 16.24 2.65
CA PHE A 326 -6.39 14.97 2.88
C PHE A 326 -6.40 14.01 1.68
N PHE A 327 -6.34 14.51 0.44
CA PHE A 327 -6.56 13.68 -0.76
C PHE A 327 -5.34 13.46 -1.66
N GLY A 328 -4.22 14.20 -1.48
CA GLY A 328 -3.19 14.22 -2.53
C GLY A 328 -1.72 14.26 -2.12
N LEU A 329 -1.35 14.23 -0.83
CA LEU A 329 -0.05 14.82 -0.47
C LEU A 329 0.87 14.06 0.48
N GLY A 330 0.52 12.88 0.98
CA GLY A 330 1.45 12.18 1.88
C GLY A 330 1.89 13.04 3.08
N LEU A 331 1.07 14.02 3.48
CA LEU A 331 1.24 14.72 4.74
C LEU A 331 0.90 13.72 5.84
N ALA A 332 1.88 13.41 6.67
CA ALA A 332 1.73 12.56 7.85
C ALA A 332 0.94 13.30 8.95
N LEU A 333 -0.31 13.68 8.68
CA LEU A 333 -1.29 13.79 9.74
C LEU A 333 -1.72 12.36 10.05
N ASN A 334 -1.52 11.99 11.31
CA ASN A 334 -1.67 10.63 11.80
C ASN A 334 -3.16 10.25 11.76
N LEU A 335 -3.68 9.84 10.60
CA LEU A 335 -5.08 9.43 10.36
C LEU A 335 -5.55 8.35 11.35
N THR A 336 -4.58 7.63 11.91
CA THR A 336 -4.69 6.75 13.09
C THR A 336 -5.43 7.40 14.27
N LEU A 337 -5.27 8.71 14.51
CA LEU A 337 -5.87 9.45 15.63
C LEU A 337 -7.39 9.54 15.58
N LEU A 338 -8.00 9.38 14.40
CA LEU A 338 -9.46 9.40 14.26
C LEU A 338 -10.10 8.00 14.41
N GLY A 339 -9.31 6.94 14.57
CA GLY A 339 -9.79 5.54 14.73
C GLY A 339 -10.45 4.93 13.48
N VAL A 340 -10.70 5.73 12.44
CA VAL A 340 -11.56 5.40 11.30
C VAL A 340 -10.91 4.43 10.31
N ASN A 341 -9.58 4.52 10.13
CA ASN A 341 -8.90 3.77 9.08
C ASN A 341 -9.03 2.26 9.29
N ARG A 342 -8.88 1.75 10.53
CA ARG A 342 -8.96 0.29 10.77
C ARG A 342 -10.35 -0.28 10.50
N GLU A 343 -11.39 0.41 10.95
CA GLU A 343 -12.78 -0.01 10.72
C GLU A 343 -13.15 0.04 9.23
N PHE A 344 -12.72 1.09 8.52
CA PHE A 344 -12.99 1.26 7.10
C PHE A 344 -12.25 0.23 6.26
N GLU A 345 -10.99 -0.03 6.57
CA GLU A 345 -10.22 -1.07 5.88
C GLU A 345 -10.84 -2.46 6.12
N ALA A 346 -11.23 -2.81 7.36
CA ALA A 346 -11.85 -4.10 7.64
C ALA A 346 -13.24 -4.26 6.97
N GLU A 347 -14.02 -3.18 6.93
CA GLU A 347 -15.29 -3.15 6.18
C GLU A 347 -15.05 -3.28 4.66
N ALA A 348 -14.04 -2.59 4.13
CA ALA A 348 -13.67 -2.67 2.72
C ALA A 348 -13.13 -4.06 2.33
N ASP A 349 -12.29 -4.68 3.17
CA ASP A 349 -11.78 -6.04 2.96
C ASP A 349 -12.94 -7.06 2.88
N GLN A 350 -13.89 -6.97 3.82
CA GLN A 350 -15.04 -7.85 3.88
C GLN A 350 -15.89 -7.74 2.60
N LEU A 351 -16.27 -6.51 2.25
CA LEU A 351 -17.10 -6.24 1.08
C LEU A 351 -16.36 -6.55 -0.23
N GLY A 352 -15.08 -6.20 -0.33
CA GLY A 352 -14.24 -6.44 -1.51
C GLY A 352 -14.08 -7.92 -1.82
N VAL A 353 -13.87 -8.76 -0.80
CA VAL A 353 -13.89 -10.23 -0.94
C VAL A 353 -15.22 -10.73 -1.47
N GLN A 354 -16.34 -10.24 -0.92
CA GLN A 354 -17.68 -10.62 -1.35
C GLN A 354 -17.97 -10.18 -2.80
N TYR A 355 -17.53 -8.98 -3.21
CA TYR A 355 -17.70 -8.48 -4.58
C TYR A 355 -16.88 -9.27 -5.59
N CYS A 356 -15.63 -9.61 -5.26
CA CYS A 356 -14.82 -10.50 -6.10
C CYS A 356 -15.52 -11.83 -6.29
N TRP A 357 -15.92 -12.46 -5.18
CA TRP A 357 -16.61 -13.74 -5.20
C TRP A 357 -17.91 -13.68 -6.02
N ARG A 358 -18.72 -12.64 -5.83
CA ARG A 358 -20.00 -12.47 -6.55
C ARG A 358 -19.81 -12.22 -8.04
N ALA A 359 -18.72 -11.56 -8.45
CA ALA A 359 -18.32 -11.39 -9.85
C ALA A 359 -17.63 -12.65 -10.43
N GLY A 360 -17.48 -13.71 -9.63
CA GLY A 360 -16.88 -14.98 -10.01
C GLY A 360 -15.35 -14.97 -10.03
N TYR A 361 -14.68 -13.96 -9.46
CA TYR A 361 -13.23 -13.90 -9.30
C TYR A 361 -12.76 -14.58 -8.02
N ASP A 362 -11.56 -15.15 -8.05
CA ASP A 362 -10.93 -15.74 -6.87
C ASP A 362 -10.55 -14.66 -5.85
N PRO A 363 -11.21 -14.55 -4.68
CA PRO A 363 -10.93 -13.51 -3.70
C PRO A 363 -9.54 -13.65 -3.07
N ARG A 364 -8.86 -14.80 -3.23
CA ARG A 364 -7.46 -14.97 -2.81
C ARG A 364 -6.52 -14.01 -3.52
N GLY A 365 -6.89 -13.53 -4.73
CA GLY A 365 -6.08 -12.59 -5.51
C GLY A 365 -5.67 -11.35 -4.70
N PHE A 366 -6.58 -10.78 -3.92
CA PHE A 366 -6.27 -9.61 -3.08
C PHE A 366 -5.19 -9.92 -2.04
N ILE A 367 -5.33 -11.04 -1.31
CA ILE A 367 -4.37 -11.46 -0.28
C ILE A 367 -3.01 -11.81 -0.93
N THR A 368 -3.01 -12.47 -2.08
CA THR A 368 -1.79 -12.80 -2.83
C THR A 368 -1.04 -11.54 -3.28
N PHE A 369 -1.77 -10.58 -3.86
CA PHE A 369 -1.20 -9.30 -4.27
C PHE A 369 -0.59 -8.55 -3.09
N PHE A 370 -1.34 -8.45 -1.99
CA PHE A 370 -0.90 -7.82 -0.76
C PHE A 370 0.38 -8.44 -0.19
N ASP A 371 0.43 -9.78 -0.12
CA ASP A 371 1.59 -10.48 0.45
C ASP A 371 2.86 -10.24 -0.37
N LYS A 372 2.72 -10.28 -1.69
CA LYS A 372 3.81 -9.98 -2.63
C LYS A 372 4.32 -8.57 -2.42
N MET A 373 3.43 -7.61 -2.21
CA MET A 373 3.81 -6.22 -1.90
C MET A 373 4.53 -6.08 -0.58
N ALA A 374 4.10 -6.81 0.44
CA ALA A 374 4.69 -6.75 1.77
C ALA A 374 6.04 -7.48 1.89
N SER A 375 6.30 -8.46 1.01
CA SER A 375 7.47 -9.33 1.08
C SER A 375 8.64 -8.89 0.19
N GLU A 376 8.42 -8.01 -0.79
CA GLU A 376 9.45 -7.68 -1.78
C GLU A 376 10.24 -6.41 -1.41
N GLN A 377 11.52 -6.57 -1.02
CA GLN A 377 12.40 -5.53 -0.47
C GLN A 377 12.58 -4.26 -1.35
N GLY A 378 12.20 -4.29 -2.63
CA GLY A 378 12.18 -3.13 -3.53
C GLY A 378 10.83 -2.38 -3.59
N TYR A 379 9.72 -3.05 -3.26
CA TYR A 379 8.36 -2.54 -3.44
C TYR A 379 7.76 -2.03 -2.16
N VAL A 380 8.14 -2.58 -1.00
CA VAL A 380 7.85 -1.92 0.28
C VAL A 380 8.43 -0.49 0.32
N ARG A 381 9.46 -0.23 -0.50
CA ARG A 381 10.10 1.08 -0.70
C ARG A 381 9.31 2.05 -1.61
N SER A 382 8.46 1.54 -2.51
CA SER A 382 7.75 2.33 -3.54
C SER A 382 6.21 2.19 -3.47
N ALA A 383 5.67 1.34 -2.61
CA ALA A 383 4.25 1.08 -2.49
C ALA A 383 3.59 2.17 -1.63
N SER A 384 3.14 3.24 -2.30
CA SER A 384 2.19 4.20 -1.72
C SER A 384 0.97 3.50 -1.11
N PHE A 385 0.60 2.34 -1.68
CA PHE A 385 -0.49 1.49 -1.21
C PHE A 385 -0.49 1.19 0.29
N PHE A 386 0.65 0.87 0.92
CA PHE A 386 0.67 0.59 2.38
C PHE A 386 0.62 1.84 3.27
N ARG A 387 0.89 3.02 2.69
CA ARG A 387 0.72 4.29 3.39
C ARG A 387 -0.75 4.66 3.48
N THR A 388 -1.53 4.31 2.45
CA THR A 388 -2.99 4.52 2.40
C THR A 388 -3.75 3.36 3.04
N HIS A 389 -3.28 2.12 2.89
CA HIS A 389 -3.91 0.88 3.37
C HIS A 389 -2.92 0.06 4.23
N PRO A 390 -2.68 0.45 5.49
CA PRO A 390 -1.72 -0.23 6.33
C PRO A 390 -2.11 -1.71 6.57
N PRO A 391 -1.13 -2.63 6.51
CA PRO A 391 -1.34 -4.04 6.71
C PRO A 391 -1.49 -4.34 8.21
N PHE A 392 -2.60 -4.93 8.63
CA PHE A 392 -2.77 -5.40 10.00
C PHE A 392 -3.14 -6.88 10.02
N LEU A 393 -2.58 -7.61 10.99
CA LEU A 393 -2.91 -9.03 11.23
C LEU A 393 -4.43 -9.29 11.24
N ASP A 394 -5.18 -8.42 11.93
CA ASP A 394 -6.62 -8.59 12.08
C ASP A 394 -7.35 -8.51 10.73
N ARG A 395 -6.85 -7.71 9.77
CA ARG A 395 -7.39 -7.63 8.41
C ARG A 395 -7.25 -8.98 7.72
N ILE A 396 -6.03 -9.50 7.60
CA ILE A 396 -5.75 -10.78 6.94
C ILE A 396 -6.55 -11.92 7.56
N LEU A 397 -6.58 -12.02 8.89
CA LEU A 397 -7.39 -13.01 9.59
C LEU A 397 -8.88 -12.85 9.27
N SER A 398 -9.40 -11.62 9.28
CA SER A 398 -10.81 -11.36 8.95
C SER A 398 -11.15 -11.70 7.49
N THR A 399 -10.24 -11.44 6.55
CA THR A 399 -10.38 -11.79 5.13
C THR A 399 -10.46 -13.31 4.95
N PHE A 400 -9.56 -14.07 5.59
CA PHE A 400 -9.62 -15.54 5.56
C PHE A 400 -10.91 -16.07 6.18
N LYS A 401 -11.35 -15.50 7.29
CA LYS A 401 -12.64 -15.86 7.90
C LYS A 401 -13.80 -15.59 6.95
N GLU A 402 -13.82 -14.43 6.30
CA GLU A 402 -14.85 -14.08 5.32
C GLU A 402 -14.91 -15.11 4.20
N MET A 403 -13.76 -15.48 3.64
CA MET A 403 -13.70 -16.48 2.57
C MET A 403 -14.26 -17.84 2.98
N GLU A 404 -14.06 -18.29 4.23
CA GLU A 404 -14.66 -19.54 4.71
C GLU A 404 -16.18 -19.44 4.89
N PHE A 405 -16.73 -18.23 5.09
CA PHE A 405 -18.19 -18.02 5.15
C PHE A 405 -18.84 -17.97 3.76
N LEU A 406 -18.07 -17.72 2.70
CA LEU A 406 -18.60 -17.67 1.34
C LEU A 406 -19.05 -19.07 0.88
N PRO A 407 -20.19 -19.17 0.18
CA PRO A 407 -20.59 -20.42 -0.44
C PRO A 407 -19.51 -20.93 -1.42
N PRO A 408 -19.24 -22.24 -1.46
CA PRO A 408 -18.28 -22.80 -2.39
C PRO A 408 -18.75 -22.61 -3.84
N VAL A 409 -17.82 -22.25 -4.72
CA VAL A 409 -18.04 -22.10 -6.16
C VAL A 409 -17.07 -23.02 -6.87
N GLU A 410 -17.55 -23.81 -7.85
CA GLU A 410 -16.74 -24.83 -8.53
C GLU A 410 -15.57 -24.24 -9.32
N LYS A 411 -15.77 -23.06 -9.94
CA LYS A 411 -14.76 -22.43 -10.79
C LYS A 411 -14.77 -20.92 -10.65
N LEU A 412 -13.74 -20.40 -9.98
CA LEU A 412 -13.47 -18.98 -9.88
C LEU A 412 -12.46 -18.56 -10.96
N LYS A 413 -12.64 -17.36 -11.53
CA LYS A 413 -11.71 -16.72 -12.46
C LYS A 413 -10.45 -16.32 -11.68
N VAL A 414 -9.31 -16.86 -12.08
CA VAL A 414 -8.01 -16.50 -11.53
C VAL A 414 -7.29 -15.56 -12.49
N ASP A 415 -7.20 -15.95 -13.76
CA ASP A 415 -6.48 -15.19 -14.77
C ASP A 415 -7.10 -15.38 -16.16
N CYS A 416 -6.75 -14.50 -17.09
CA CYS A 416 -7.18 -14.58 -18.47
C CYS A 416 -6.09 -14.11 -19.45
N CYS A 417 -6.13 -14.61 -20.69
CA CYS A 417 -5.17 -14.22 -21.73
C CYS A 417 -5.28 -12.73 -22.08
N GLU A 418 -6.47 -12.15 -21.99
CA GLU A 418 -6.70 -10.72 -22.27
C GLU A 418 -5.92 -9.83 -21.28
N PHE A 419 -5.97 -10.15 -19.99
CA PHE A 419 -5.19 -9.46 -18.95
C PHE A 419 -3.70 -9.46 -19.28
N GLN A 420 -3.15 -10.65 -19.58
CA GLN A 420 -1.73 -10.81 -19.88
C GLN A 420 -1.32 -10.03 -21.14
N ASN A 421 -2.18 -10.02 -22.16
CA ASN A 421 -1.96 -9.26 -23.39
C ASN A 421 -1.98 -7.73 -23.14
N VAL A 422 -2.89 -7.24 -22.30
CA VAL A 422 -2.97 -5.83 -21.90
C VAL A 422 -1.74 -5.43 -21.10
N LYS A 423 -1.30 -6.29 -20.18
CA LYS A 423 -0.10 -6.08 -19.38
C LYS A 423 1.18 -6.06 -20.23
N GLU A 424 1.30 -6.95 -21.21
CA GLU A 424 2.42 -6.93 -22.16
C GLU A 424 2.41 -5.68 -23.05
N HIS A 425 1.23 -5.26 -23.50
CA HIS A 425 1.05 -4.01 -24.24
C HIS A 425 1.48 -2.81 -23.41
N LEU A 426 1.02 -2.71 -22.15
CA LEU A 426 1.37 -1.64 -21.24
C LEU A 426 2.89 -1.47 -21.06
N ARG A 427 3.63 -2.58 -20.94
CA ARG A 427 5.10 -2.56 -20.81
C ARG A 427 5.84 -1.96 -22.02
N ARG A 428 5.19 -1.88 -23.18
CA ARG A 428 5.75 -1.28 -24.40
C ARG A 428 5.44 0.22 -24.51
N ILE A 429 4.56 0.75 -23.67
CA ILE A 429 4.18 2.16 -23.70
C ILE A 429 5.23 2.98 -22.93
N PRO A 430 5.88 3.96 -23.57
CA PRO A 430 6.80 4.85 -22.86
C PRO A 430 6.03 5.79 -21.94
N LEU A 431 6.36 5.79 -20.65
CA LEU A 431 5.79 6.75 -19.70
C LEU A 431 6.45 8.13 -19.93
N LYS A 432 5.65 9.15 -20.28
CA LYS A 432 6.14 10.53 -20.48
C LYS A 432 6.80 11.03 -19.17
N GLY A 433 8.06 11.46 -19.28
CA GLY A 433 8.89 11.92 -18.16
C GLY A 433 10.34 11.40 -18.18
N GLU A 434 10.67 10.42 -19.03
CA GLU A 434 12.01 9.82 -19.11
C GLU A 434 13.04 10.61 -19.93
N LYS A 435 12.62 11.43 -20.91
CA LYS A 435 13.56 12.27 -21.69
C LYS A 435 13.91 13.57 -20.99
N GLU A 436 12.92 14.30 -20.45
CA GLU A 436 13.16 15.63 -19.85
C GLU A 436 13.96 15.59 -18.53
N ARG A 437 13.80 14.55 -17.69
CA ARG A 437 14.58 14.42 -16.45
C ARG A 437 16.05 14.05 -16.66
N LYS A 438 16.37 13.36 -17.76
CA LYS A 438 17.76 13.05 -18.11
C LYS A 438 18.46 14.24 -18.78
N GLU A 439 17.72 15.07 -19.51
CA GLU A 439 18.29 16.15 -20.33
C GLU A 439 18.27 17.53 -19.64
N ASN A 440 17.45 17.77 -18.60
CA ASN A 440 17.40 19.08 -17.95
C ASN A 440 17.06 19.00 -16.44
N PRO A 441 18.05 18.78 -15.55
CA PRO A 441 17.85 18.76 -14.11
C PRO A 441 17.72 20.20 -13.58
N ARG A 442 16.62 20.90 -13.91
CA ARG A 442 16.35 22.22 -13.32
C ARG A 442 15.67 22.08 -11.97
N LEU A 443 16.32 22.66 -10.98
CA LEU A 443 15.91 22.81 -9.58
C LEU A 443 14.51 23.43 -9.48
N ARG A 444 13.52 22.69 -8.98
CA ARG A 444 12.40 23.31 -8.27
C ARG A 444 12.91 23.60 -6.85
N ARG A 445 13.32 24.85 -6.59
CA ARG A 445 13.42 25.33 -5.20
C ARG A 445 11.99 25.34 -4.65
N LEU A 446 11.75 24.62 -3.57
CA LEU A 446 10.55 24.84 -2.77
C LEU A 446 10.72 26.20 -2.08
N PRO A 447 9.70 27.08 -2.06
CA PRO A 447 9.74 28.30 -1.26
C PRO A 447 9.86 27.91 0.22
N GLU A 448 10.68 28.69 0.95
CA GLU A 448 11.00 28.54 2.38
C GLU A 448 9.77 28.62 3.29
#